data_AF-A0A3N8QR90-F1
#
_entry.id   AF-A0A3N8QR90-F1
#
_cell.length_a   1.000
_cell.length_b   1.000
_cell.length_c   1.000
_cell.angle_alpha   90.00
_cell.angle_beta   90.00
_cell.angle_gamma   90.00
#
_symmetry.space_group_name_H-M   'P 1'
#
loop_
_entity.id
_entity.type
_entity.pdbx_description
1 polymer ?
#
loop_
_entity_poly.entity_id
_entity_poly.type
_entity_poly.pdbx_seq_one_letter_code
_entity_poly.pdbx_strand_id
1 'polypeptide(L)'
;MSGENFLDCRFPIFSTRVSDAAANGTLMNAGPLLNNLERTYAVVRGLEQIFVIARANMVQESISSSSGENEAAEPLLNPVTVEALIAMGATVSGMLVRDIENLSDWAEKHAVQPAPTNPAA
;
A
#
# COMPACT_ATOMS: atom_id res chain seq x y z
N MET A 1 -15.89 3.10 -24.24
CA MET A 1 -15.02 2.60 -23.14
C MET A 1 -15.43 3.40 -21.91
N SER A 2 -16.08 2.75 -20.94
CA SER A 2 -16.52 3.42 -19.71
C SER A 2 -15.29 3.86 -18.91
N GLY A 3 -15.20 5.17 -18.65
CA GLY A 3 -14.16 5.76 -17.81
C GLY A 3 -14.46 5.55 -16.34
N GLU A 4 -14.45 4.31 -15.89
CA GLU A 4 -14.43 4.01 -14.46
C GLU A 4 -13.04 4.39 -13.93
N ASN A 5 -12.96 5.28 -12.93
CA ASN A 5 -11.68 5.53 -12.30
C ASN A 5 -11.23 4.25 -11.61
N PHE A 6 -9.93 3.97 -11.64
CA PHE A 6 -9.35 2.88 -10.87
C PHE A 6 -9.71 2.96 -9.37
N LEU A 7 -9.92 4.19 -8.85
CA LEU A 7 -10.34 4.45 -7.47
C LEU A 7 -11.80 4.06 -7.18
N ASP A 8 -12.64 3.98 -8.22
CA ASP A 8 -14.05 3.58 -8.12
C ASP A 8 -14.21 2.06 -8.23
N CYS A 9 -13.21 1.35 -8.73
CA CYS A 9 -13.17 -0.11 -8.75
C CYS A 9 -12.95 -0.66 -7.34
N ARG A 10 -13.97 -1.32 -6.78
CA ARG A 10 -13.79 -2.12 -5.56
C ARG A 10 -13.17 -3.47 -5.93
N PHE A 11 -11.99 -3.74 -5.39
CA PHE A 11 -11.36 -5.06 -5.40
C PHE A 11 -11.41 -5.64 -3.98
N PRO A 12 -12.56 -6.18 -3.52
CA PRO A 12 -12.67 -6.73 -2.18
C PRO A 12 -11.74 -7.93 -2.04
N ILE A 13 -10.67 -7.78 -1.28
CA ILE A 13 -9.71 -8.86 -1.01
C ILE A 13 -10.18 -9.77 0.12
N PHE A 14 -10.92 -9.23 1.08
CA PHE A 14 -11.54 -9.99 2.17
C PHE A 14 -12.91 -10.52 1.75
N SER A 15 -13.26 -11.71 2.23
CA SER A 15 -14.58 -12.27 2.01
C SER A 15 -15.68 -11.43 2.67
N THR A 16 -16.92 -11.64 2.25
CA THR A 16 -18.10 -11.03 2.88
C THR A 16 -18.18 -11.38 4.36
N ARG A 17 -17.90 -12.64 4.73
CA ARG A 17 -17.93 -13.10 6.12
C ARG A 17 -16.92 -12.38 7.01
N VAL A 18 -15.69 -12.20 6.53
CA VAL A 18 -14.66 -11.43 7.26
C VAL A 18 -15.05 -9.96 7.35
N SER A 19 -15.57 -9.39 6.26
CA SER A 19 -16.03 -8.00 6.22
C SER A 19 -17.19 -7.75 7.19
N ASP A 20 -18.16 -8.66 7.25
CA ASP A 20 -19.29 -8.59 8.15
C ASP A 20 -18.86 -8.76 9.61
N ALA A 21 -17.92 -9.68 9.89
CA ALA A 21 -17.38 -9.83 11.24
C ALA A 21 -16.64 -8.57 11.71
N ALA A 22 -15.86 -7.93 10.84
CA ALA A 22 -15.22 -6.66 11.13
C ALA A 22 -16.26 -5.54 11.38
N ALA A 23 -17.26 -5.40 10.51
CA ALA A 23 -18.30 -4.39 10.62
C ALA A 23 -19.16 -4.54 11.90
N ASN A 24 -19.42 -5.79 12.31
CA ASN A 24 -20.22 -6.10 13.49
C ASN A 24 -19.39 -6.18 14.78
N GLY A 25 -18.07 -5.92 14.73
CA GLY A 25 -17.19 -5.97 15.90
C GLY A 25 -16.99 -7.38 16.46
N THR A 26 -17.22 -8.42 15.67
CA THR A 26 -17.09 -9.84 16.06
C THR A 26 -15.81 -10.50 15.52
N LEU A 27 -14.92 -9.73 14.91
CA LEU A 27 -13.62 -10.20 14.45
C LEU A 27 -12.80 -10.74 15.65
N MET A 28 -12.36 -11.97 15.55
CA MET A 28 -11.56 -12.63 16.58
C MET A 28 -10.07 -12.59 16.21
N ASN A 29 -9.20 -12.71 17.22
CA ASN A 29 -7.76 -12.85 17.02
C ASN A 29 -7.11 -11.75 16.17
N ALA A 30 -7.56 -10.49 16.26
CA ALA A 30 -7.14 -9.40 15.37
C ALA A 30 -5.63 -9.01 15.42
N GLY A 31 -4.81 -9.68 16.23
CA GLY A 31 -3.37 -9.39 16.36
C GLY A 31 -2.61 -9.35 15.03
N PRO A 32 -2.72 -10.36 14.14
CA PRO A 32 -2.07 -10.32 12.83
C PRO A 32 -2.56 -9.18 11.92
N LEU A 33 -3.84 -8.81 12.01
CA LEU A 33 -4.40 -7.66 11.28
C LEU A 33 -3.77 -6.35 11.77
N LEU A 34 -3.68 -6.15 13.09
CA LEU A 34 -3.06 -4.95 13.68
C LEU A 34 -1.57 -4.86 13.30
N ASN A 35 -0.82 -5.96 13.41
CA ASN A 35 0.59 -6.00 13.01
C ASN A 35 0.77 -5.68 11.52
N ASN A 36 -0.11 -6.19 10.65
CA ASN A 36 -0.07 -5.87 9.22
C ASN A 36 -0.37 -4.38 8.96
N LEU A 37 -1.34 -3.79 9.67
CA LEU A 37 -1.63 -2.36 9.57
C LEU A 37 -0.45 -1.48 10.03
N GLU A 38 0.21 -1.83 11.13
CA GLU A 38 1.42 -1.13 11.61
C GLU A 38 2.57 -1.22 10.61
N ARG A 39 2.82 -2.41 10.05
CA ARG A 39 3.80 -2.61 8.99
C ARG A 39 3.46 -1.81 7.73
N THR A 40 2.20 -1.83 7.33
CA THR A 40 1.69 -1.06 6.19
C THR A 40 1.92 0.43 6.40
N TYR A 41 1.63 0.94 7.60
CA TYR A 41 1.88 2.34 7.95
C TYR A 41 3.36 2.72 7.79
N ALA A 42 4.28 1.92 8.34
CA ALA A 42 5.72 2.18 8.23
C ALA A 42 6.19 2.16 6.75
N VAL A 43 5.70 1.19 5.98
CA VAL A 43 5.98 1.06 4.54
C VAL A 43 5.49 2.28 3.77
N VAL A 44 4.22 2.65 3.93
CA VAL A 44 3.61 3.79 3.22
C VAL A 44 4.31 5.10 3.56
N ARG A 45 4.71 5.30 4.82
CA ARG A 45 5.52 6.46 5.24
C ARG A 45 6.89 6.47 4.56
N GLY A 46 7.54 5.32 4.40
CA GLY A 46 8.79 5.22 3.64
C GLY A 46 8.61 5.57 2.16
N LEU A 47 7.55 5.04 1.53
CA LEU A 47 7.20 5.35 0.14
C LEU A 47 6.91 6.84 -0.07
N GLU A 48 6.21 7.48 0.87
CA GLU A 48 5.96 8.92 0.85
C GLU A 48 7.27 9.71 0.78
N GLN A 49 8.25 9.38 1.62
CA GLN A 49 9.56 10.07 1.59
C GLN A 49 10.30 9.83 0.28
N ILE A 50 10.28 8.60 -0.24
CA ILE A 50 10.88 8.26 -1.54
C ILE A 50 10.27 9.12 -2.65
N PHE A 51 8.95 9.24 -2.71
CA PHE A 51 8.27 10.04 -3.73
C PHE A 51 8.50 11.53 -3.56
N VAL A 52 8.59 12.04 -2.33
CA VAL A 52 8.96 13.44 -2.06
C VAL A 52 10.35 13.74 -2.62
N ILE A 53 11.34 12.87 -2.35
CA ILE A 53 12.71 13.02 -2.85
C ILE A 53 12.74 12.96 -4.39
N ALA A 54 12.12 11.93 -4.98
CA ALA A 54 12.10 11.75 -6.43
C ALA A 54 11.43 12.96 -7.13
N ARG A 55 10.30 13.44 -6.60
CA ARG A 55 9.59 14.60 -7.14
C ARG A 55 10.40 15.88 -7.01
N ALA A 56 11.04 16.13 -5.86
CA ALA A 56 11.90 17.30 -5.67
C ALA A 56 13.02 17.32 -6.71
N ASN A 57 13.65 16.16 -6.96
CA ASN A 57 14.70 16.02 -7.97
C ASN A 57 14.20 16.32 -9.39
N MET A 58 13.04 15.79 -9.78
CA MET A 58 12.44 16.03 -11.10
C MET A 58 12.05 17.50 -11.31
N VAL A 59 11.46 18.14 -10.30
CA VAL A 59 11.08 19.56 -10.36
C VAL A 59 12.33 20.42 -10.52
N GLN A 60 13.37 20.15 -9.75
CA GLN A 60 14.61 20.89 -9.83
C GLN A 60 15.34 20.69 -11.16
N GLU A 61 15.32 19.48 -11.74
CA GLU A 61 15.83 19.22 -13.09
C GLU A 61 15.12 20.09 -14.14
N SER A 62 13.78 20.20 -14.06
CA SER A 62 13.00 21.06 -14.99
C SER A 62 13.28 22.56 -14.82
N ILE A 63 13.60 23.02 -13.61
CA ILE A 63 13.94 24.41 -13.33
C ILE A 63 15.36 24.72 -13.81
N SER A 64 16.33 23.86 -13.49
CA SER A 64 17.74 24.02 -13.91
C SER A 64 17.93 23.99 -15.42
N SER A 65 17.13 23.21 -16.15
CA SER A 65 17.15 23.19 -17.62
C SER A 65 16.48 24.42 -18.24
N SER A 66 15.69 25.18 -17.48
CA SER A 66 15.00 26.39 -17.92
C SER A 66 15.69 27.71 -17.52
N SER A 67 16.50 27.69 -16.46
CA SER A 67 17.19 28.86 -15.91
C SER A 67 18.69 28.73 -16.16
N GLY A 68 19.21 29.50 -17.12
CA GLY A 68 20.65 29.62 -17.34
C GLY A 68 21.33 30.27 -16.14
N GLU A 69 21.86 29.44 -15.25
CA GLU A 69 22.82 29.75 -14.16
C GLU A 69 22.53 31.00 -13.30
N ASN A 70 22.00 30.79 -12.08
CA ASN A 70 22.52 31.39 -10.83
C ASN A 70 21.52 31.21 -9.68
N GLU A 71 21.54 30.05 -9.04
CA GLU A 71 21.26 29.98 -7.60
C GLU A 71 21.91 28.70 -7.06
N ALA A 72 22.43 28.77 -5.83
CA ALA A 72 23.06 27.66 -5.14
C ALA A 72 22.02 26.58 -4.81
N ALA A 73 21.58 25.86 -5.84
CA ALA A 73 20.61 24.79 -5.73
C ALA A 73 21.31 23.53 -5.22
N GLU A 74 20.65 22.76 -4.35
CA GLU A 74 21.17 21.46 -3.90
C GLU A 74 21.53 20.59 -5.12
N PRO A 75 22.61 19.81 -5.09
CA PRO A 75 23.00 18.99 -6.23
C PRO A 75 21.89 17.95 -6.53
N LEU A 76 21.46 17.89 -7.79
CA LEU A 76 20.52 16.87 -8.26
C LEU A 76 21.06 15.48 -7.96
N LEU A 77 20.20 14.61 -7.46
CA LEU A 77 20.45 13.17 -7.39
C LEU A 77 20.67 12.63 -8.80
N ASN A 78 21.60 11.69 -8.91
CA ASN A 78 21.84 10.94 -10.14
C ASN A 78 20.53 10.28 -10.61
N PRO A 79 20.15 10.37 -11.90
CA PRO A 79 18.96 9.71 -12.44
C PRO A 79 18.85 8.22 -12.10
N VAL A 80 19.98 7.50 -12.03
CA VAL A 80 20.03 6.09 -11.61
C VAL A 80 19.57 5.92 -10.17
N THR A 81 19.90 6.87 -9.29
CA THR A 81 19.44 6.88 -7.89
C THR A 81 17.93 7.09 -7.84
N VAL A 82 17.39 8.01 -8.64
CA VAL A 82 15.94 8.26 -8.70
C VAL A 82 15.18 7.06 -9.25
N GLU A 83 15.70 6.42 -10.31
CA GLU A 83 15.12 5.20 -10.86
C GLU A 83 15.13 4.06 -9.83
N ALA A 84 16.25 3.88 -9.10
CA ALA A 84 16.34 2.89 -8.03
C ALA A 84 15.34 3.17 -6.90
N LEU A 85 15.15 4.44 -6.52
CA LEU A 85 14.15 4.87 -5.55
C LEU A 85 12.73 4.50 -5.98
N ILE A 86 12.37 4.76 -7.25
CA ILE A 86 11.06 4.41 -7.81
C ILE A 86 10.88 2.89 -7.89
N ALA A 87 11.91 2.15 -8.31
CA ALA A 87 11.89 0.69 -8.40
C ALA A 87 11.72 0.02 -7.02
N MET A 88 12.34 0.58 -5.97
CA MET A 88 12.08 0.18 -4.58
C MET A 88 10.61 0.39 -4.23
N GLY A 89 10.03 1.52 -4.66
CA GLY A 89 8.61 1.80 -4.44
C GLY A 89 7.67 0.75 -5.05
N ALA A 90 7.94 0.35 -6.29
CA ALA A 90 7.20 -0.70 -6.96
C ALA A 90 7.35 -2.06 -6.25
N THR A 91 8.57 -2.41 -5.86
CA THR A 91 8.87 -3.67 -5.17
C THR A 91 8.13 -3.78 -3.83
N VAL A 92 8.21 -2.72 -3.03
CA VAL A 92 7.56 -2.65 -1.71
C VAL A 92 6.04 -2.69 -1.84
N SER A 93 5.47 -2.00 -2.83
CA SER A 93 4.03 -2.05 -3.10
C SER A 93 3.58 -3.47 -3.46
N GLY A 94 4.36 -4.19 -4.28
CA GLY A 94 4.09 -5.59 -4.61
C GLY A 94 4.18 -6.54 -3.41
N MET A 95 5.13 -6.30 -2.49
CA MET A 95 5.21 -7.05 -1.23
C MET A 95 3.98 -6.80 -0.34
N LEU A 96 3.52 -5.55 -0.26
CA LEU A 96 2.34 -5.18 0.53
C LEU A 96 1.07 -5.87 0.01
N VAL A 97 0.89 -5.94 -1.31
CA VAL A 97 -0.25 -6.67 -1.92
C VAL A 97 -0.24 -8.13 -1.48
N ARG A 98 0.90 -8.82 -1.55
CA ARG A 98 1.02 -10.22 -1.10
C ARG A 98 0.77 -10.39 0.39
N ASP A 99 1.26 -9.46 1.21
CA ASP A 99 1.02 -9.48 2.66
C ASP A 99 -0.47 -9.35 2.98
N ILE A 100 -1.22 -8.54 2.22
CA ILE A 100 -2.68 -8.39 2.35
C ILE A 100 -3.42 -9.64 1.85
N GLU A 101 -3.00 -10.24 0.74
CA GLU A 101 -3.55 -11.51 0.23
C GLU A 101 -3.40 -12.63 1.28
N ASN A 102 -2.19 -12.80 1.83
CA ASN A 102 -1.92 -13.78 2.89
C ASN A 102 -2.75 -13.51 4.16
N LEU A 103 -2.93 -12.23 4.51
CA LEU A 103 -3.75 -11.85 5.65
C LEU A 103 -5.23 -12.16 5.40
N SER A 104 -5.73 -11.99 4.18
CA SER A 104 -7.09 -12.35 3.82
C SER A 104 -7.34 -13.85 3.98
N ASP A 105 -6.43 -14.68 3.44
CA ASP A 105 -6.50 -16.13 3.59
C ASP A 105 -6.45 -16.58 5.05
N TRP A 106 -5.62 -15.92 5.86
CA TRP A 106 -5.54 -16.17 7.29
C TRP A 106 -6.84 -15.75 8.00
N ALA A 107 -7.39 -14.58 7.65
CA ALA A 107 -8.59 -14.04 8.28
C ALA A 107 -9.81 -14.93 8.06
N GLU A 108 -9.97 -15.49 6.86
CA GLU A 108 -11.06 -16.44 6.57
C GLU A 108 -11.01 -17.68 7.47
N LYS A 109 -9.80 -18.15 7.78
CA LYS A 109 -9.58 -19.38 8.56
C LYS A 109 -9.64 -19.14 10.07
N HIS A 110 -9.21 -17.96 10.53
CA HIS A 110 -8.86 -17.76 11.95
C HIS A 110 -9.47 -16.52 12.60
N ALA A 111 -9.94 -15.55 11.82
CA ALA A 111 -10.45 -14.27 12.34
C ALA A 111 -11.97 -14.22 12.49
N VAL A 112 -12.67 -15.28 12.09
CA VAL A 112 -14.13 -15.38 12.14
C VAL A 112 -14.55 -16.65 12.87
N GLN A 113 -15.61 -16.57 13.68
CA GLN A 113 -16.16 -17.76 14.34
C GLN A 113 -16.57 -18.81 13.30
N PRO A 114 -16.31 -20.11 13.54
CA PRO A 114 -16.80 -21.18 12.67
C PRO A 114 -18.30 -21.01 12.44
N ALA A 115 -18.76 -21.20 11.20
CA ALA A 115 -20.18 -21.27 10.94
C ALA A 115 -20.79 -22.34 11.86
N PRO A 116 -21.94 -22.08 12.51
CA PRO A 116 -22.56 -23.07 13.38
C PRO A 116 -22.77 -24.35 12.58
N THR A 117 -22.05 -25.41 12.94
CA THR A 117 -22.28 -26.76 12.41
C THR A 117 -23.64 -27.19 12.92
N ASN A 118 -24.66 -27.05 12.08
CA ASN A 118 -26.01 -27.49 12.39
C ASN A 118 -25.97 -29.03 12.51
N PRO A 119 -26.12 -29.63 13.71
CA PRO A 119 -25.95 -31.07 13.88
C PRO A 119 -27.26 -31.84 13.64
N ALA A 120 -28.10 -31.35 12.72
CA ALA A 120 -29.39 -31.98 12.42
C ALA A 120 -29.68 -31.92 10.91
N ALA A 121 -29.33 -33.01 10.23
CA ALA A 121 -29.94 -33.48 9.00
C ALA A 121 -30.34 -34.94 9.22
#